data_AF-A0A961INB2-F1
#
_entry.id   AF-A0A961INB2-F1
#
_cell.length_a   1.000
_cell.length_b   1.000
_cell.length_c   1.000
_cell.angle_alpha   90.00
_cell.angle_beta   90.00
_cell.angle_gamma   90.00
#
_symmetry.space_group_name_H-M   'P 1'
#
loop_
_entity.id
_entity.type
_entity.pdbx_description
1 polymer ?
#
loop_
_entity_poly.entity_id
_entity_poly.type
_entity_poly.pdbx_seq_one_letter_code
_entity_poly.pdbx_strand_id
1 'polypeptide(L)'
;MSFRLTFRLLASTTLLFFSALCSLFQRQTTRGAVTFYDSIPAQCNTTRGLRQQEVRVVHSESELREHYGLTFIVRFNDGVSPALYGTLYYQDQSLNRYCMALPDGRFAVFSDSSIDAETNNFVQEVCYPIKDCLQDPIPTPQQ
;
A
#
# COMPACT_ATOMS: atom_id res chain seq x y z
N MET A 1 14.88 1.71 66.53
CA MET A 1 15.26 2.31 65.24
C MET A 1 14.34 1.75 64.17
N SER A 2 13.34 2.52 63.75
CA SER A 2 12.33 2.07 62.78
C SER A 2 12.67 2.58 61.40
N PHE A 3 13.09 1.68 60.51
CA PHE A 3 13.28 1.96 59.09
C PHE A 3 11.91 2.01 58.39
N ARG A 4 11.48 3.21 57.96
CA ARG A 4 10.41 3.38 56.98
C ARG A 4 10.94 4.27 55.86
N LEU A 5 11.60 3.65 54.88
CA LEU A 5 12.00 4.31 53.64
C LEU A 5 11.19 3.73 52.47
N THR A 6 10.62 4.65 51.69
CA THR A 6 10.37 4.55 50.24
C THR A 6 9.38 3.49 49.74
N PHE A 7 8.09 3.82 49.77
CA PHE A 7 7.04 3.10 49.01
C PHE A 7 6.36 3.95 47.92
N ARG A 8 6.99 5.05 47.47
CA ARG A 8 6.39 5.99 46.51
C ARG A 8 7.09 6.12 45.15
N LEU A 9 8.07 5.26 44.82
CA LEU A 9 8.83 5.38 43.57
C LEU A 9 8.67 4.23 42.57
N LEU A 10 7.69 3.34 42.77
CA LEU A 10 7.49 2.15 41.92
C LEU A 10 6.31 2.26 40.94
N ALA A 11 5.52 3.33 40.97
CA ALA A 11 4.33 3.45 40.13
C ALA A 11 4.55 4.21 38.80
N SER A 12 5.68 4.91 38.62
CA SER A 12 5.92 5.72 37.41
C SER A 12 6.77 5.03 36.33
N THR A 13 7.45 3.92 36.64
CA THR A 13 8.33 3.24 35.66
C THR A 13 7.60 2.16 34.85
N THR A 14 6.42 1.71 35.26
CA THR A 14 5.63 0.71 34.52
C THR A 14 4.78 1.30 33.40
N LEU A 15 4.51 2.60 33.40
CA LEU A 15 3.69 3.27 32.38
C LEU A 15 4.45 3.63 31.10
N LEU A 16 5.79 3.63 31.13
CA LEU A 16 6.62 3.89 29.94
C LEU A 16 6.93 2.63 29.11
N PHE A 17 6.64 1.43 29.63
CA PHE A 17 6.89 0.18 28.90
C PHE A 17 5.72 -0.27 28.01
N PHE A 18 4.49 0.18 28.28
CA PHE A 18 3.32 -0.28 27.54
C PHE A 18 3.03 0.48 26.24
N SER A 19 3.57 1.69 26.06
CA SER A 19 3.41 2.46 24.82
C SER A 19 4.37 2.03 23.70
N ALA A 20 5.38 1.22 23.99
CA ALA A 20 6.36 0.76 23.00
C ALA A 20 5.97 -0.55 22.27
N LEU A 21 4.94 -1.27 22.73
CA LEU A 21 4.53 -2.55 22.11
C LEU A 21 3.51 -2.42 20.97
N CYS A 22 2.85 -1.28 20.77
CA CYS A 22 1.93 -1.12 19.62
C CYS A 22 2.65 -0.95 18.27
N SER A 23 3.98 -0.90 18.25
CA SER A 23 4.79 -0.89 17.01
C SER A 23 5.02 -2.30 16.43
N LEU A 24 4.35 -3.31 16.97
CA LEU A 24 4.46 -4.72 16.57
C LEU A 24 4.07 -4.90 15.09
N PHE A 25 5.10 -4.90 14.24
CA PHE A 25 5.16 -5.53 12.91
C PHE A 25 4.06 -5.15 11.92
N GLN A 26 4.18 -3.97 11.30
CA GLN A 26 3.72 -3.84 9.92
C GLN A 26 4.61 -4.73 9.06
N ARG A 27 4.09 -5.91 8.67
CA ARG A 27 4.82 -6.82 7.78
C ARG A 27 4.85 -6.17 6.40
N GLN A 28 6.03 -5.73 6.02
CA GLN A 28 6.31 -5.16 4.71
C GLN A 28 7.05 -6.21 3.87
N THR A 29 6.69 -6.34 2.60
CA THR A 29 7.42 -7.21 1.66
C THR A 29 7.62 -6.46 0.35
N THR A 30 8.87 -6.38 -0.12
CA THR A 30 9.21 -5.68 -1.36
C THR A 30 9.61 -6.68 -2.44
N ARG A 31 9.11 -6.49 -3.66
CA ARG A 31 9.46 -7.26 -4.85
C ARG A 31 9.49 -6.31 -6.06
N GLY A 32 10.69 -6.10 -6.60
CA GLY A 32 10.91 -5.11 -7.65
C GLY A 32 10.58 -3.69 -7.18
N ALA A 33 9.85 -2.94 -7.98
CA ALA A 33 9.34 -1.60 -7.70
C ALA A 33 8.14 -1.58 -6.73
N VAL A 34 7.62 -2.73 -6.31
CA VAL A 34 6.42 -2.83 -5.47
C VAL A 34 6.75 -3.20 -4.04
N THR A 35 6.17 -2.47 -3.10
CA THR A 35 6.18 -2.77 -1.68
C THR A 35 4.76 -3.02 -1.16
N PHE A 36 4.54 -4.17 -0.55
CA PHE A 36 3.27 -4.56 0.05
C PHE A 36 3.23 -4.27 1.55
N TYR A 37 2.06 -3.86 2.03
CA TYR A 37 1.76 -3.59 3.43
C TYR A 37 0.47 -4.28 3.84
N ASP A 38 0.45 -4.87 5.03
CA ASP A 38 -0.75 -5.48 5.62
C ASP A 38 -1.68 -4.46 6.34
N SER A 39 -1.34 -3.17 6.27
CA SER A 39 -2.12 -2.06 6.82
C SER A 39 -1.87 -0.79 6.03
N ILE A 40 -2.69 0.24 6.26
CA ILE A 40 -2.59 1.52 5.53
C ILE A 40 -1.21 2.13 5.77
N PRO A 41 -0.38 2.32 4.73
CA PRO A 41 0.93 2.93 4.88
C PRO A 41 0.78 4.40 5.32
N ALA A 42 1.62 4.87 6.24
CA ALA A 42 1.53 6.24 6.76
C ALA A 42 1.66 7.29 5.64
N GLN A 43 2.47 7.00 4.63
CA GLN A 43 2.67 7.83 3.44
C GLN A 43 1.52 7.76 2.42
N CYS A 44 0.49 6.97 2.70
CA CYS A 44 -0.67 6.71 1.85
C CYS A 44 -1.97 6.70 2.69
N ASN A 45 -2.04 7.51 3.75
CA ASN A 45 -3.17 7.56 4.68
C ASN A 45 -4.30 8.50 4.23
N THR A 46 -4.24 9.00 3.00
CA THR A 46 -5.21 9.91 2.40
C THR A 46 -5.53 9.47 0.99
N THR A 47 -6.66 9.92 0.47
CA THR A 47 -7.04 9.72 -0.94
C THR A 47 -6.85 11.01 -1.74
N ARG A 48 -6.56 10.90 -3.04
CA ARG A 48 -6.59 12.03 -3.98
C ARG A 48 -7.38 11.64 -5.22
N GLY A 49 -8.32 12.49 -5.64
CA GLY A 49 -9.06 12.31 -6.90
C GLY A 49 -10.10 11.17 -6.92
N LEU A 50 -10.44 10.60 -5.76
CA LEU A 50 -11.50 9.59 -5.62
C LEU A 50 -12.77 10.16 -4.97
N ARG A 51 -13.88 9.44 -5.16
CA ARG A 51 -15.20 9.77 -4.60
C ARG A 51 -15.23 9.74 -3.08
N GLN A 52 -14.48 8.83 -2.45
CA GLN A 52 -14.38 8.71 -0.99
C GLN A 52 -13.07 9.31 -0.49
N GLN A 53 -13.13 9.99 0.66
CA GLN A 53 -11.97 10.66 1.27
C GLN A 53 -11.19 9.80 2.27
N GLU A 54 -11.75 8.65 2.63
CA GLU A 54 -11.18 7.72 3.62
C GLU A 54 -10.53 6.52 2.94
N VAL A 55 -9.35 6.14 3.43
CA VAL A 55 -8.68 4.89 3.03
C VAL A 55 -9.16 3.78 3.96
N ARG A 56 -9.70 2.69 3.39
CA ARG A 56 -10.28 1.56 4.10
C ARG A 56 -9.67 0.23 3.64
N VAL A 57 -9.39 -0.67 4.59
CA VAL A 57 -9.04 -2.06 4.28
C VAL A 57 -10.28 -2.77 3.71
N VAL A 58 -10.09 -3.55 2.65
CA VAL A 58 -11.17 -4.28 1.97
C VAL A 58 -10.71 -5.70 1.65
N HIS A 59 -11.64 -6.64 1.61
CA HIS A 59 -11.34 -8.08 1.48
C HIS A 59 -12.00 -8.73 0.26
N SER A 60 -12.54 -7.92 -0.64
CA SER A 60 -13.06 -8.39 -1.92
C SER A 60 -13.01 -7.29 -3.00
N GLU A 61 -13.06 -7.71 -4.26
CA GLU A 61 -13.25 -6.78 -5.39
C GLU A 61 -14.55 -5.97 -5.26
N SER A 62 -15.62 -6.61 -4.77
CA SER A 62 -16.91 -5.93 -4.58
C SER A 62 -16.77 -4.77 -3.59
N GLU A 63 -16.08 -4.99 -2.46
CA GLU A 63 -15.82 -3.96 -1.47
C GLU A 63 -14.89 -2.86 -1.98
N LEU A 64 -13.86 -3.21 -2.76
CA LEU A 64 -13.00 -2.24 -3.44
C LEU A 64 -13.85 -1.29 -4.30
N ARG A 65 -14.77 -1.83 -5.09
CA ARG A 65 -15.60 -1.05 -6.00
C ARG A 65 -16.64 -0.21 -5.28
N GLU A 66 -17.30 -0.77 -4.28
CA GLU A 66 -18.30 -0.03 -3.50
C GLU A 66 -17.67 1.17 -2.80
N HIS A 67 -16.45 1.00 -2.26
CA HIS A 67 -15.74 2.06 -1.55
C HIS A 67 -15.01 3.00 -2.51
N TYR A 68 -14.10 2.50 -3.33
CA TYR A 68 -13.20 3.33 -4.13
C TYR A 68 -13.67 3.59 -5.57
N GLY A 69 -14.68 2.86 -6.05
CA GLY A 69 -15.31 3.09 -7.36
C GLY A 69 -14.66 2.34 -8.52
N LEU A 70 -13.40 2.67 -8.86
CA LEU A 70 -12.69 2.13 -10.03
C LEU A 70 -11.57 1.17 -9.63
N THR A 71 -11.35 0.14 -10.45
CA THR A 71 -10.24 -0.80 -10.29
C THR A 71 -9.31 -0.76 -11.50
N PHE A 72 -8.04 -1.03 -11.25
CA PHE A 72 -6.98 -0.94 -12.24
C PHE A 72 -6.16 -2.23 -12.21
N ILE A 73 -5.61 -2.58 -13.36
CA ILE A 73 -4.47 -3.48 -13.45
C ILE A 73 -3.23 -2.63 -13.69
N VAL A 74 -2.19 -2.87 -12.90
CA VAL A 74 -0.88 -2.25 -13.07
C VAL A 74 0.13 -3.34 -13.40
N ARG A 75 0.78 -3.21 -14.55
CA ARG A 75 1.81 -4.15 -15.03
C ARG A 75 3.13 -3.40 -15.11
N PHE A 76 4.21 -4.04 -14.70
CA PHE A 76 5.54 -3.44 -14.65
C PHE A 76 6.42 -4.00 -15.76
N ASN A 77 7.26 -3.15 -16.34
CA ASN A 77 8.16 -3.49 -17.44
C ASN A 77 9.52 -4.06 -16.96
N ASP A 78 9.75 -4.09 -15.65
CA ASP A 78 11.01 -4.53 -15.04
C ASP A 78 11.22 -6.06 -15.01
N GLY A 79 10.21 -6.84 -15.40
CA GLY A 79 10.26 -8.31 -15.41
C GLY A 79 10.33 -8.99 -14.03
N VAL A 80 10.32 -8.23 -12.93
CA VAL A 80 10.47 -8.74 -11.55
C VAL A 80 9.32 -8.36 -10.64
N SER A 81 8.72 -7.19 -10.85
CA SER A 81 7.57 -6.69 -10.10
C SER A 81 6.32 -7.49 -10.47
N PRO A 82 5.51 -7.86 -9.48
CA PRO A 82 4.25 -8.54 -9.73
C PRO A 82 3.24 -7.58 -10.37
N ALA A 83 2.39 -8.09 -11.26
CA ALA A 83 1.19 -7.36 -11.67
C ALA A 83 0.29 -7.12 -10.45
N LEU A 84 -0.32 -5.93 -10.39
CA LEU A 84 -1.23 -5.53 -9.32
C LEU A 84 -2.64 -5.40 -9.85
N TYR A 85 -3.60 -5.80 -9.01
CA TYR A 85 -5.01 -5.59 -9.25
C TYR A 85 -5.65 -5.01 -7.98
N GLY A 86 -6.40 -3.92 -8.15
CA GLY A 86 -6.88 -3.13 -7.02
C GLY A 86 -7.28 -1.71 -7.42
N THR A 87 -7.40 -0.80 -6.46
CA THR A 87 -7.73 0.60 -6.73
C THR A 87 -6.59 1.54 -6.38
N LEU A 88 -6.15 2.34 -7.36
CA LEU A 88 -5.24 3.46 -7.13
C LEU A 88 -6.00 4.59 -6.45
N TYR A 89 -5.64 4.89 -5.20
CA TYR A 89 -6.34 5.86 -4.38
C TYR A 89 -5.49 7.07 -4.00
N TYR A 90 -4.18 6.99 -4.20
CA TYR A 90 -3.25 8.06 -3.91
C TYR A 90 -2.13 8.10 -4.95
N GLN A 91 -1.82 9.31 -5.42
CA GLN A 91 -0.69 9.60 -6.27
C GLN A 91 0.00 10.88 -5.79
N ASP A 92 1.32 10.80 -5.64
CA ASP A 92 2.21 11.94 -5.47
C ASP A 92 3.19 11.97 -6.64
N GLN A 93 2.96 12.88 -7.58
CA GLN A 93 3.79 13.05 -8.77
C GLN A 93 5.20 13.54 -8.41
N SER A 94 5.34 14.35 -7.36
CA SER A 94 6.64 14.91 -6.95
C SER A 94 7.58 13.85 -6.38
N LEU A 95 7.00 12.85 -5.71
CA LEU A 95 7.72 11.71 -5.15
C LEU A 95 7.63 10.46 -6.03
N ASN A 96 6.96 10.58 -7.18
CA ASN A 96 6.65 9.49 -8.10
C ASN A 96 6.07 8.25 -7.39
N ARG A 97 5.15 8.48 -6.45
CA ARG A 97 4.61 7.45 -5.55
C ARG A 97 3.15 7.20 -5.84
N TYR A 98 2.81 5.93 -5.92
CA TYR A 98 1.47 5.44 -6.15
C TYR A 98 1.09 4.49 -5.01
N CYS A 99 -0.13 4.64 -4.49
CA CYS A 99 -0.66 3.74 -3.48
C CYS A 99 -1.97 3.11 -3.96
N MET A 100 -2.05 1.81 -3.76
CA MET A 100 -3.12 0.96 -4.28
C MET A 100 -3.70 0.10 -3.17
N ALA A 101 -5.02 0.07 -3.05
CA ALA A 101 -5.73 -0.86 -2.18
C ALA A 101 -6.00 -2.15 -2.95
N LEU A 102 -5.67 -3.30 -2.37
CA LEU A 102 -5.85 -4.62 -2.99
C LEU A 102 -7.09 -5.31 -2.42
N PRO A 103 -7.71 -6.25 -3.16
CA PRO A 103 -8.90 -6.95 -2.70
C PRO A 103 -8.62 -7.98 -1.61
N ASP A 104 -7.36 -8.22 -1.24
CA ASP A 104 -6.95 -9.23 -0.26
C ASP A 104 -6.63 -8.63 1.12
N GLY A 105 -6.99 -7.36 1.36
CA GLY A 105 -6.72 -6.64 2.61
C GLY A 105 -5.36 -5.96 2.66
N ARG A 106 -4.54 -6.08 1.62
CA ARG A 106 -3.21 -5.45 1.57
C ARG A 106 -3.24 -4.13 0.80
N PHE A 107 -2.16 -3.38 0.96
CA PHE A 107 -1.86 -2.18 0.20
C PHE A 107 -0.56 -2.39 -0.57
N ALA A 108 -0.51 -1.88 -1.80
CA ALA A 108 0.71 -1.84 -2.59
C ALA A 108 1.14 -0.37 -2.76
N VAL A 109 2.40 -0.10 -2.48
CA VAL A 109 3.06 1.16 -2.80
C VAL A 109 4.11 0.86 -3.86
N PHE A 110 4.06 1.60 -4.96
CA PHE A 110 5.05 1.47 -6.01
C PHE A 110 5.43 2.85 -6.53
N SER A 111 6.59 2.91 -7.15
CA SER A 111 7.10 4.12 -7.78
C SER A 111 7.56 3.81 -9.19
N ASP A 112 7.37 4.74 -10.10
CA ASP A 112 8.01 4.68 -11.40
C ASP A 112 9.51 4.98 -11.21
N SER A 113 10.30 3.94 -10.95
CA SER A 113 11.75 4.10 -10.92
C SER A 113 12.19 4.22 -12.37
N SER A 114 12.53 5.44 -12.76
CA SER A 114 12.96 5.87 -14.08
C SER A 114 14.07 4.98 -14.64
N ILE A 115 13.67 4.01 -15.45
CA ILE A 115 14.46 3.60 -16.63
C ILE A 115 14.06 4.62 -17.68
N ASP A 116 14.90 5.63 -17.85
CA ASP A 116 14.72 6.77 -18.74
C ASP A 116 13.55 7.72 -18.40
N ALA A 117 13.78 9.02 -18.51
CA ALA A 117 12.75 10.03 -18.23
C ALA A 117 11.60 10.02 -19.26
N GLU A 118 11.76 9.23 -20.33
CA GLU A 118 10.83 9.12 -21.45
C GLU A 118 10.00 7.82 -21.44
N THR A 119 10.28 6.87 -20.54
CA THR A 119 9.57 5.57 -20.49
C THR A 119 9.00 5.28 -19.11
N ASN A 120 7.67 5.18 -19.05
CA ASN A 120 6.98 4.73 -17.83
C ASN A 120 7.37 3.28 -17.51
N ASN A 121 7.79 2.99 -16.27
CA ASN A 121 8.13 1.65 -15.81
C ASN A 121 6.89 0.75 -15.60
N PHE A 122 5.68 1.31 -15.72
CA PHE A 122 4.46 0.53 -15.65
C PHE A 122 3.39 1.00 -16.63
N VAL A 123 2.52 0.06 -16.99
CA VAL A 123 1.30 0.28 -17.75
C VAL A 123 0.13 0.16 -16.78
N GLN A 124 -0.74 1.16 -16.79
CA GLN A 124 -1.97 1.18 -16.01
C GLN A 124 -3.17 1.09 -16.95
N GLU A 125 -4.00 0.09 -16.73
CA GLU A 125 -5.24 -0.12 -17.48
C GLU A 125 -6.43 0.02 -16.52
N VAL A 126 -7.40 0.85 -16.91
CA VAL A 126 -8.70 0.89 -16.25
C VAL A 126 -9.44 -0.38 -16.64
N CYS A 127 -9.70 -1.24 -15.66
CA CYS A 127 -10.27 -2.55 -15.91
C CYS A 127 -11.67 -2.65 -15.37
N TYR A 128 -12.64 -2.79 -16.28
CA TYR A 128 -14.00 -3.17 -15.92
C TYR A 128 -14.74 -3.87 -17.07
N PRO A 129 -15.26 -5.09 -16.86
CA PRO A 129 -14.97 -6.05 -15.78
C PRO A 129 -13.58 -6.72 -15.92
N ILE A 130 -12.97 -7.22 -14.83
CA ILE A 130 -11.61 -7.82 -14.82
C ILE A 130 -11.39 -8.82 -15.95
N LYS A 131 -12.39 -9.68 -16.19
CA LYS A 131 -12.35 -10.75 -17.19
C LYS A 131 -11.97 -10.27 -18.60
N ASP A 132 -12.16 -8.98 -18.89
CA ASP A 132 -11.91 -8.41 -20.20
C ASP A 132 -10.46 -7.87 -20.31
N CYS A 133 -9.78 -7.59 -19.19
CA CYS A 133 -8.36 -7.16 -19.17
C CYS A 133 -7.34 -8.32 -19.11
N LEU A 134 -7.80 -9.55 -18.94
CA LEU A 134 -6.94 -10.73 -18.92
C LEU A 134 -6.70 -11.32 -20.31
N GLN A 135 -7.30 -10.74 -21.35
CA GLN A 135 -7.33 -11.30 -22.71
C GLN A 135 -6.15 -10.86 -23.59
N ASP A 136 -5.45 -9.78 -23.26
CA ASP A 136 -4.33 -9.31 -24.08
C ASP A 136 -3.01 -9.99 -23.66
N PRO A 137 -2.38 -10.79 -24.55
CA PRO A 137 -1.07 -11.36 -24.29
C PRO A 137 -0.01 -10.26 -24.25
N ILE A 138 0.97 -10.45 -23.37
CA ILE A 138 2.13 -9.58 -23.15
C ILE A 138 2.75 -9.21 -24.52
N PRO A 139 2.82 -7.90 -24.89
CA PRO A 139 3.63 -7.49 -26.02
C PRO A 139 5.07 -7.91 -25.71
N THR A 140 5.59 -8.85 -26.49
CA THR A 140 6.98 -9.27 -26.36
C THR A 140 7.83 -8.06 -26.72
N PRO A 141 8.83 -7.65 -25.91
CA PRO A 141 9.73 -6.58 -26.27
C PRO A 141 10.32 -6.89 -27.64
N GLN A 142 10.15 -5.99 -28.61
CA GLN A 142 10.85 -6.10 -29.88
C GLN A 142 12.34 -5.87 -29.59
N GLN A 143 13.13 -6.95 -29.73
CA GLN A 143 14.59 -6.91 -29.70
C GLN A 143 15.14 -6.19 -30.94
#